data_AF-X0XL08-F1
#
_entry.id   AF-X0XL08-F1
#
_cell.length_a   1.000
_cell.length_b   1.000
_cell.length_c   1.000
_cell.angle_alpha   90.00
_cell.angle_beta   90.00
_cell.angle_gamma   90.00
#
_symmetry.space_group_name_H-M   'P 1'
#
loop_
_entity.id
_entity.type
_entity.pdbx_description
1 polymer ?
#
loop_
_entity_poly.entity_id
_entity_poly.type
_entity_poly.pdbx_seq_one_letter_code
_entity_poly.pdbx_strand_id
1 'polypeptide(L)'
;SIDAIETDTTTDIPALILDVPTVAEFNARTLVAAAYFDPAADTVATVTDVTNQVTVADILTTQMTESYAADNAAPTLTQALMMCQQMLGDFAISGTTLSMKKVDGSTEAATFTLDDGTNPTSLTRAT
;
A
#
# COMPACT_ATOMS: atom_id res chain seq x y z
N SER A 1 46.64 24.76 -33.66
CA SER A 1 47.94 24.08 -33.80
C SER A 1 48.61 24.07 -32.44
N ILE A 2 49.70 23.32 -32.27
CA ILE A 2 50.51 23.40 -31.03
C ILE A 2 50.98 24.84 -30.78
N ASP A 3 51.21 25.60 -31.87
CA ASP A 3 51.54 27.03 -31.83
C ASP A 3 50.48 27.89 -31.12
N ALA A 4 49.20 27.53 -31.19
CA ALA A 4 48.13 28.28 -30.49
C ALA A 4 48.15 28.05 -28.97
N ILE A 5 48.71 26.92 -28.51
CA ILE A 5 48.90 26.59 -27.09
C ILE A 5 50.17 27.27 -26.55
N GLU A 6 51.21 27.36 -27.38
CA GLU A 6 52.48 28.01 -27.02
C GLU A 6 52.38 29.55 -27.00
N THR A 7 51.44 30.12 -27.77
CA THR A 7 51.16 31.57 -27.82
C THR A 7 50.23 32.04 -26.68
N ASP A 8 49.65 31.12 -25.91
CA ASP A 8 48.90 31.46 -24.69
C ASP A 8 49.88 31.84 -23.57
N THR A 9 50.33 33.08 -23.64
CA THR A 9 51.34 33.67 -22.75
C THR A 9 50.69 34.10 -21.44
N THR A 10 50.41 33.13 -20.58
CA THR A 10 50.31 33.32 -19.13
C THR A 10 49.03 33.99 -18.57
N THR A 11 48.03 34.28 -19.40
CA THR A 11 46.76 34.85 -18.90
C THR A 11 45.54 33.98 -19.15
N ASP A 12 45.43 33.34 -20.32
CA ASP A 12 44.15 32.76 -20.74
C ASP A 12 44.01 31.30 -20.29
N ILE A 13 45.02 30.47 -20.53
CA ILE A 13 45.13 29.13 -19.93
C ILE A 13 45.18 29.21 -18.40
N PRO A 14 45.99 30.11 -17.78
CA PRO A 14 45.99 30.25 -16.33
C PRO A 14 44.64 30.71 -15.77
N ALA A 15 43.94 31.65 -16.43
CA ALA A 15 42.60 32.07 -15.99
C ALA A 15 41.57 30.93 -16.10
N LEU A 16 41.57 30.17 -17.21
CA LEU A 16 40.70 28.99 -17.35
C LEU A 16 41.02 27.89 -16.32
N ILE A 17 42.31 27.69 -16.01
CA ILE A 17 42.76 26.73 -14.99
C ILE A 17 42.46 27.25 -13.57
N LEU A 18 42.49 28.58 -13.34
CA LEU A 18 42.11 29.23 -12.08
C LEU A 18 40.62 29.05 -11.77
N ASP A 19 39.77 28.95 -12.79
CA ASP A 19 38.35 28.66 -12.64
C ASP A 19 38.06 27.16 -12.42
N VAL A 20 39.04 26.28 -12.65
CA VAL A 20 38.95 24.86 -12.28
C VAL A 20 39.36 24.70 -10.81
N PRO A 21 38.52 24.08 -9.95
CA PRO A 21 38.90 23.82 -8.58
C PRO A 21 40.22 23.04 -8.50
N THR A 22 41.17 23.55 -7.71
CA THR A 22 42.42 22.84 -7.40
C THR A 22 42.12 21.53 -6.67
N VAL A 23 43.10 20.63 -6.59
CA VAL A 23 42.98 19.39 -5.79
C VAL A 23 42.67 19.72 -4.33
N ALA A 24 43.26 20.77 -3.77
CA ALA A 24 42.98 21.22 -2.41
C ALA A 24 41.55 21.77 -2.27
N GLU A 25 41.08 22.56 -3.23
CA GLU A 25 39.70 23.09 -3.23
C GLU A 25 38.66 22.02 -3.51
N PHE A 26 38.94 21.05 -4.37
CA PHE A 26 38.09 19.88 -4.60
C PHE A 26 38.02 19.02 -3.33
N ASN A 27 39.17 18.78 -2.68
CA ASN A 27 39.25 18.08 -1.40
C ASN A 27 38.65 18.89 -0.22
N ALA A 28 38.59 20.23 -0.31
CA ALA A 28 37.92 21.07 0.67
C ALA A 28 36.41 21.21 0.39
N ARG A 29 36.00 21.14 -0.88
CA ARG A 29 34.61 21.00 -1.33
C ARG A 29 34.03 19.62 -1.04
N THR A 30 34.84 18.71 -0.51
CA THR A 30 34.41 17.54 0.26
C THR A 30 33.74 17.98 1.57
N LEU A 31 32.65 18.73 1.47
CA LEU A 31 31.52 18.50 2.36
C LEU A 31 31.00 17.09 2.02
N VAL A 32 31.78 16.13 2.54
CA VAL A 32 31.70 14.67 2.54
C VAL A 32 30.83 14.07 1.44
N ALA A 33 31.40 13.29 0.53
CA ALA A 33 30.61 12.41 -0.35
C ALA A 33 29.61 11.53 0.44
N ALA A 34 29.87 11.28 1.74
CA ALA A 34 28.96 10.62 2.68
C ALA A 34 27.81 11.50 3.23
N ALA A 35 27.82 12.81 2.97
CA ALA A 35 26.74 13.75 3.31
C ALA A 35 25.97 14.22 2.07
N TYR A 36 26.41 13.89 0.85
CA TYR A 36 25.65 14.14 -0.37
C TYR A 36 24.44 13.20 -0.52
N PHE A 37 24.48 12.07 0.18
CA PHE A 37 23.40 11.12 0.29
C PHE A 37 23.55 10.33 1.62
N ASP A 38 22.73 10.64 2.61
CA ASP A 38 22.58 9.86 3.84
C ASP A 38 21.38 8.91 3.68
N PRO A 39 21.55 7.58 3.56
CA PRO A 39 20.42 6.66 3.46
C PRO A 39 19.50 6.66 4.70
N ALA A 40 19.92 7.24 5.83
CA ALA A 40 19.11 7.41 7.02
C ALA A 40 18.37 8.77 7.10
N ALA A 41 18.74 9.77 6.30
CA ALA A 41 18.13 11.11 6.30
C ALA A 41 17.59 11.56 4.94
N ASP A 42 18.23 11.18 3.83
CA ASP A 42 17.84 11.46 2.47
C ASP A 42 16.87 10.40 1.94
N THR A 43 15.68 10.86 1.55
CA THR A 43 14.64 9.97 1.02
C THR A 43 14.97 9.61 -0.44
N VAL A 44 15.44 8.38 -0.69
CA VAL A 44 15.40 7.81 -2.05
C VAL A 44 13.96 7.42 -2.32
N ALA A 45 13.26 8.23 -3.09
CA ALA A 45 12.01 7.78 -3.69
C ALA A 45 12.28 6.43 -4.40
N THR A 46 11.64 5.37 -3.89
CA THR A 46 11.61 3.97 -4.35
C THR A 46 12.72 2.99 -3.90
N VAL A 47 13.52 3.31 -2.87
CA VAL A 47 14.14 2.27 -1.99
C VAL A 47 13.54 2.38 -0.57
N THR A 48 12.32 2.91 -0.51
CA THR A 48 11.43 2.96 0.65
C THR A 48 10.45 1.77 0.66
N ASP A 49 10.45 0.96 -0.42
CA ASP A 49 9.45 -0.07 -0.70
C ASP A 49 9.57 -1.34 0.15
N VAL A 50 10.58 -1.45 1.02
CA VAL A 50 10.67 -2.54 2.01
C VAL A 50 10.01 -2.14 3.33
N THR A 51 10.11 -0.87 3.73
CA THR A 51 9.59 -0.40 5.03
C THR A 51 8.06 -0.36 5.06
N ASN A 52 7.41 -0.16 3.92
CA ASN A 52 5.95 -0.12 3.79
C ASN A 52 5.38 -1.34 3.05
N GLN A 53 6.16 -2.40 2.89
CA GLN A 53 5.69 -3.60 2.21
C GLN A 53 4.62 -4.28 3.06
N VAL A 54 3.41 -4.40 2.51
CA VAL A 54 2.38 -5.28 3.09
C VAL A 54 2.88 -6.71 2.96
N THR A 55 3.12 -7.37 4.09
CA THR A 55 3.53 -8.77 4.11
C THR A 55 2.31 -9.68 3.98
N VAL A 56 2.55 -10.94 3.61
CA VAL A 56 1.49 -11.97 3.63
C VAL A 56 0.90 -12.14 5.04
N ALA A 57 1.73 -11.98 6.08
CA ALA A 57 1.26 -12.04 7.47
C ALA A 57 0.30 -10.89 7.80
N ASP A 58 0.55 -9.68 7.29
CA ASP A 58 -0.35 -8.53 7.47
C ASP A 58 -1.72 -8.78 6.85
N ILE A 59 -1.79 -9.49 5.72
CA ILE A 59 -3.06 -9.81 5.06
C ILE A 59 -3.81 -10.93 5.79
N LEU A 60 -3.10 -11.96 6.24
CA LEU A 60 -3.71 -13.17 6.80
C LEU A 60 -4.03 -13.08 8.30
N THR A 61 -3.35 -12.20 9.05
CA THR A 61 -3.47 -12.15 10.52
C THR A 61 -4.04 -10.84 11.05
N THR A 62 -4.10 -9.79 10.23
CA THR A 62 -4.76 -8.54 10.64
C THR A 62 -6.27 -8.73 10.77
N GLN A 63 -6.81 -8.39 11.93
CA GLN A 63 -8.25 -8.44 12.16
C GLN A 63 -8.96 -7.41 11.28
N MET A 64 -9.98 -7.88 10.59
CA MET A 64 -10.84 -7.04 9.76
C MET A 64 -11.92 -6.40 10.64
N THR A 65 -12.19 -5.11 10.44
CA THR A 65 -13.32 -4.44 11.10
C THR A 65 -14.63 -4.98 10.53
N GLU A 66 -15.52 -5.42 11.41
CA GLU A 66 -16.81 -5.99 11.00
C GLU A 66 -17.64 -4.97 10.19
N SER A 67 -18.05 -5.38 9.00
CA SER A 67 -18.91 -4.61 8.11
C SER A 67 -19.62 -5.57 7.17
N TYR A 68 -20.87 -5.26 6.81
CA TYR A 68 -21.65 -6.03 5.85
C TYR A 68 -22.14 -5.10 4.74
N ALA A 69 -22.25 -5.64 3.53
CA ALA A 69 -22.73 -4.88 2.39
C ALA A 69 -24.24 -4.70 2.47
N ALA A 70 -24.71 -3.49 2.16
CA ALA A 70 -26.14 -3.21 2.00
C ALA A 70 -26.73 -4.00 0.82
N ASP A 71 -28.06 -4.12 0.78
CA ASP A 71 -28.70 -4.78 -0.34
C ASP A 71 -28.46 -4.04 -1.67
N ASN A 72 -28.35 -4.77 -2.78
CA ASN A 72 -28.01 -4.25 -4.12
C ASN A 72 -26.69 -3.46 -4.26
N ALA A 73 -25.82 -3.44 -3.24
CA ALA A 73 -24.49 -2.83 -3.32
C ALA A 73 -23.41 -3.89 -3.56
N ALA A 74 -22.44 -3.58 -4.45
CA ALA A 74 -21.25 -4.41 -4.61
C ALA A 74 -20.41 -4.38 -3.32
N PRO A 75 -20.03 -5.53 -2.75
CA PRO A 75 -19.31 -5.59 -1.49
C PRO A 75 -17.84 -5.20 -1.64
N THR A 76 -17.27 -4.60 -0.59
CA THR A 76 -15.81 -4.60 -0.39
C THR A 76 -15.33 -6.01 -0.02
N LEU A 77 -14.03 -6.28 -0.14
CA LEU A 77 -13.45 -7.57 0.25
C LEU A 77 -13.76 -7.91 1.72
N THR A 78 -13.75 -6.89 2.59
CA THR A 78 -14.09 -7.09 4.01
C THR A 78 -15.53 -7.54 4.20
N GLN A 79 -16.46 -6.89 3.53
CA GLN A 79 -17.88 -7.22 3.61
C GLN A 79 -18.19 -8.59 3.02
N ALA A 80 -17.54 -8.97 1.92
CA ALA A 80 -17.74 -10.28 1.30
C ALA A 80 -17.26 -11.43 2.20
N LEU A 81 -16.04 -11.31 2.75
CA LEU A 81 -15.48 -12.33 3.64
C LEU A 81 -16.27 -12.47 4.94
N MET A 82 -16.69 -11.36 5.55
CA MET A 82 -17.54 -11.39 6.75
C MET A 82 -18.90 -12.04 6.47
N MET A 83 -19.53 -11.73 5.34
CA MET A 83 -20.81 -12.35 4.95
C MET A 83 -20.65 -13.86 4.71
N CYS A 84 -19.55 -14.29 4.07
CA CYS A 84 -19.23 -15.71 3.91
C CYS A 84 -18.99 -16.41 5.27
N GLN A 85 -18.19 -15.81 6.15
CA GLN A 85 -17.90 -16.36 7.48
C GLN A 85 -19.19 -16.59 8.26
N GLN A 86 -20.08 -15.60 8.32
CA GLN A 86 -21.31 -15.72 9.08
C GLN A 86 -22.31 -16.68 8.44
N MET A 87 -22.38 -16.75 7.10
CA MET A 87 -23.22 -17.75 6.41
C MET A 87 -22.80 -19.19 6.73
N LEU A 88 -21.51 -19.41 6.96
CA LEU A 88 -20.97 -20.72 7.31
C LEU A 88 -21.06 -21.03 8.81
N GLY A 89 -21.01 -19.99 9.65
CA GLY A 89 -20.87 -20.13 11.10
C GLY A 89 -22.18 -20.01 11.88
N ASP A 90 -22.93 -18.93 11.68
CA ASP A 90 -24.06 -18.58 12.56
C ASP A 90 -25.22 -17.92 11.80
N PHE A 91 -26.28 -18.70 11.62
CA PHE A 91 -27.56 -18.26 11.09
C PHE A 91 -28.70 -19.04 11.74
N ALA A 92 -29.88 -18.43 11.76
CA ALA A 92 -31.12 -19.06 12.19
C ALA A 92 -32.12 -19.10 11.05
N ILE A 93 -32.92 -20.17 10.97
CA ILE A 93 -34.03 -20.28 10.02
C ILE A 93 -35.35 -20.33 10.80
N SER A 94 -36.31 -19.51 10.39
CA SER A 94 -37.69 -19.54 10.88
C SER A 94 -38.66 -19.39 9.71
N GLY A 95 -39.43 -20.44 9.43
CA GLY A 95 -40.23 -20.52 8.22
C GLY A 95 -39.33 -20.39 6.98
N THR A 96 -39.61 -19.41 6.14
CA THR A 96 -38.81 -19.09 4.96
C THR A 96 -37.76 -18.00 5.20
N THR A 97 -37.58 -17.52 6.43
CA THR A 97 -36.59 -16.47 6.73
C THR A 97 -35.32 -17.10 7.30
N LEU A 98 -34.18 -16.86 6.66
CA LEU A 98 -32.85 -17.13 7.19
C LEU A 98 -32.24 -15.81 7.66
N SER A 99 -31.98 -15.70 8.96
CA SER A 99 -31.32 -14.55 9.59
C SER A 99 -29.87 -14.90 9.89
N MET A 100 -28.95 -14.31 9.15
CA MET A 100 -27.52 -14.36 9.42
C MET A 100 -27.20 -13.44 10.60
N LYS A 101 -26.38 -13.92 11.54
CA LYS A 101 -25.96 -13.13 12.70
C LYS A 101 -24.66 -12.39 12.46
N LYS A 102 -24.47 -11.25 13.13
CA LYS A 102 -23.17 -10.59 13.30
C LYS A 102 -22.22 -11.49 14.10
N VAL A 103 -20.95 -11.13 14.14
CA VAL A 103 -19.94 -11.89 14.91
C VAL A 103 -20.26 -11.93 16.42
N ASP A 104 -21.13 -11.04 16.90
CA ASP A 104 -21.66 -11.05 18.27
C ASP A 104 -22.65 -12.20 18.58
N GLY A 105 -23.07 -12.97 17.57
CA GLY A 105 -23.97 -14.12 17.71
C GLY A 105 -25.43 -13.76 18.05
N SER A 106 -25.82 -12.49 17.96
CA SER A 106 -27.16 -12.04 18.36
C SER A 106 -27.78 -11.06 17.38
N THR A 107 -27.04 -10.02 17.02
CA THR A 107 -27.50 -8.97 16.11
C THR A 107 -27.60 -9.52 14.70
N GLU A 108 -28.59 -9.07 13.93
CA GLU A 108 -28.75 -9.49 12.55
C GLU A 108 -27.75 -8.76 11.63
N ALA A 109 -27.09 -9.53 10.76
CA ALA A 109 -26.16 -9.03 9.75
C ALA A 109 -26.83 -8.92 8.37
N ALA A 110 -27.62 -9.93 7.99
CA ALA A 110 -28.36 -9.98 6.74
C ALA A 110 -29.53 -10.98 6.84
N THR A 111 -30.55 -10.81 6.01
CA THR A 111 -31.66 -11.75 5.87
C THR A 111 -31.73 -12.32 4.47
N PHE A 112 -32.20 -13.54 4.37
CA PHE A 112 -32.45 -14.24 3.11
C PHE A 112 -33.82 -14.89 3.17
N THR A 113 -34.49 -14.90 2.03
CA THR A 113 -35.77 -15.58 1.82
C THR A 113 -35.49 -16.91 1.14
N LEU A 114 -35.88 -17.99 1.80
CA LEU A 114 -35.96 -19.34 1.25
C LEU A 114 -37.22 -19.48 0.40
N ASP A 115 -37.16 -20.33 -0.62
CA ASP A 115 -38.30 -20.62 -1.51
C ASP A 115 -39.38 -21.49 -0.85
N ASP A 116 -39.01 -22.37 0.09
CA ASP A 116 -39.93 -23.24 0.80
C ASP A 116 -39.54 -23.40 2.28
N GLY A 117 -40.54 -23.47 3.17
CA GLY A 117 -40.33 -23.56 4.62
C GLY A 117 -40.06 -24.98 5.14
N THR A 118 -40.19 -25.99 4.28
CA THR A 118 -40.01 -27.42 4.62
C THR A 118 -38.82 -28.00 3.86
N ASN A 119 -38.77 -27.78 2.54
CA ASN A 119 -37.79 -28.34 1.62
C ASN A 119 -37.17 -27.23 0.74
N PRO A 120 -36.40 -26.29 1.32
CA PRO A 120 -35.81 -25.21 0.56
C PRO A 120 -34.82 -25.72 -0.49
N THR A 121 -34.87 -25.14 -1.69
CA THR A 121 -33.92 -25.43 -2.79
C THR A 121 -33.18 -24.19 -3.29
N SER A 122 -33.65 -23.01 -2.90
CA SER A 122 -33.03 -21.75 -3.24
C SER A 122 -33.18 -20.74 -2.11
N LEU A 123 -32.30 -19.74 -2.12
CA LEU A 123 -32.35 -18.60 -1.22
C LEU A 123 -32.05 -17.34 -2.02
N THR A 124 -32.71 -16.24 -1.66
CA THR A 124 -32.47 -14.92 -2.24
C THR A 124 -32.25 -13.93 -1.10
N ARG A 125 -31.30 -13.00 -1.23
CA ARG A 125 -31.10 -11.98 -0.19
C ARG A 125 -32.38 -11.14 -0.05
N ALA A 126 -32.84 -10.94 1.18
CA ALA A 126 -34.02 -10.13 1.45
C ALA A 126 -33.66 -8.63 1.35
N THR A 127 -34.62 -7.83 0.90
CA THR A 127 -34.52 -6.38 0.69
C THR A 127 -34.55 -5.60 1.98
#